data_AF-A0A1F9QK16-F1
#
_entry.id   AF-A0A1F9QK16-F1
#
_cell.length_a   1.000
_cell.length_b   1.000
_cell.length_c   1.000
_cell.angle_alpha   90.00
_cell.angle_beta   90.00
_cell.angle_gamma   90.00
#
_symmetry.space_group_name_H-M   'P 1'
#
loop_
_entity.id
_entity.type
_entity.pdbx_description
1 polymer ?
#
loop_
_entity_poly.entity_id
_entity_poly.type
_entity_poly.pdbx_seq_one_letter_code
_entity_poly.pdbx_strand_id
1 'polypeptide(L)'
;MDWDSHRMEWEGWYGGGTQWREAGFTYAGAKQWYDTGVTAPSLAFAWEGIGFSPQQARAWSGTGCGIEAIKSMADIGISAAEARKWGGNCNPQYILVWRKVGIDPSEVDGWVQAKFSPDSAKAWHDLGFSAMGALSCTSNSYTLDDIKVLLDSKAVLSDIKSVCARLSKTEKAKWESKYDLAKMASLSEYFSFEEITALKKAGFSIDEAKNFRREGFSAEETLTWMKAGFTINEAKDYKVFGLSGAVAVKRGCPKGYGNIYALLSANPYEVEGKCFEFAGDTMQLINRTTGLFTQSQQVFYMDFGSDSLPNIGFHGIVKGMGVYEYTTRLGVAKKIPHLKKLLVLN
;
A
#
# COMPACT_ATOMS: atom_id res chain seq x y z
N MET A 1 -34.24 -3.63 -59.25
CA MET A 1 -33.41 -2.58 -59.88
C MET A 1 -32.15 -3.24 -60.38
N ASP A 2 -31.85 -3.07 -61.65
CA ASP A 2 -30.75 -3.74 -62.36
C ASP A 2 -29.44 -2.97 -62.18
N TRP A 3 -28.34 -3.68 -61.98
CA TRP A 3 -26.99 -3.13 -61.86
C TRP A 3 -26.63 -2.22 -63.04
N ASP A 4 -27.15 -2.51 -64.24
CA ASP A 4 -26.84 -1.77 -65.45
C ASP A 4 -27.41 -0.33 -65.46
N SER A 5 -28.45 -0.07 -64.67
CA SER A 5 -29.01 1.29 -64.52
C SER A 5 -28.16 2.24 -63.66
N HIS A 6 -27.22 1.70 -62.88
CA HIS A 6 -26.34 2.45 -61.95
C HIS A 6 -24.86 2.14 -62.14
N ARG A 7 -24.49 1.58 -63.31
CA ARG A 7 -23.13 1.17 -63.65
C ARG A 7 -22.10 2.30 -63.46
N MET A 8 -22.43 3.53 -63.88
CA MET A 8 -21.54 4.70 -63.74
C MET A 8 -21.31 5.13 -62.28
N GLU A 9 -22.25 4.90 -61.36
CA GLU A 9 -22.10 5.27 -59.95
C GLU A 9 -21.14 4.33 -59.21
N TRP A 10 -21.15 3.04 -59.55
CA TRP A 10 -20.33 2.02 -58.86
C TRP A 10 -18.95 1.79 -59.47
N GLU A 11 -18.85 1.81 -60.80
CA GLU A 11 -17.55 1.67 -61.49
C GLU A 11 -16.65 2.90 -61.25
N GLY A 12 -17.23 4.08 -60.99
CA GLY A 12 -16.48 5.31 -60.72
C GLY A 12 -16.05 5.52 -59.26
N TRP A 13 -16.77 4.98 -58.27
CA TRP A 13 -16.52 5.24 -56.84
C TRP A 13 -16.07 4.02 -56.03
N TYR A 14 -16.43 2.80 -56.45
CA TYR A 14 -16.40 1.64 -55.54
C TYR A 14 -15.68 0.40 -56.06
N GLY A 15 -15.18 0.39 -57.30
CA GLY A 15 -14.20 -0.60 -57.82
C GLY A 15 -14.58 -2.09 -57.77
N GLY A 16 -15.75 -2.45 -57.24
CA GLY A 16 -16.10 -3.82 -56.86
C GLY A 16 -17.49 -4.28 -57.31
N GLY A 17 -18.21 -3.52 -58.13
CA GLY A 17 -19.57 -3.86 -58.56
C GLY A 17 -19.68 -5.26 -59.18
N THR A 18 -18.69 -5.66 -59.99
CA THR A 18 -18.59 -7.02 -60.55
C THR A 18 -18.46 -8.09 -59.46
N GLN A 19 -17.63 -7.86 -58.43
CA GLN A 19 -17.43 -8.82 -57.34
C GLN A 19 -18.68 -8.99 -56.46
N TRP A 20 -19.45 -7.92 -56.22
CA TRP A 20 -20.73 -8.00 -55.52
C TRP A 20 -21.79 -8.78 -56.32
N ARG A 21 -21.82 -8.56 -57.65
CA ARG A 21 -22.68 -9.31 -58.56
C ARG A 21 -22.30 -10.80 -58.59
N GLU A 22 -21.01 -11.11 -58.69
CA GLU A 22 -20.48 -12.48 -58.67
C GLU A 22 -20.76 -13.19 -57.33
N ALA A 23 -20.74 -12.45 -56.22
CA ALA A 23 -21.16 -12.96 -54.91
C ALA A 23 -22.68 -13.14 -54.75
N GLY A 24 -23.48 -12.85 -55.79
CA GLY A 24 -24.92 -13.09 -55.82
C GLY A 24 -25.78 -11.93 -55.30
N PHE A 25 -25.19 -10.78 -54.96
CA PHE A 25 -25.94 -9.64 -54.44
C PHE A 25 -26.63 -8.85 -55.55
N THR A 26 -27.86 -8.40 -55.27
CA THR A 26 -28.49 -7.32 -56.04
C THR A 26 -27.83 -5.99 -55.72
N TYR A 27 -27.95 -5.00 -56.61
CA TYR A 27 -27.46 -3.64 -56.36
C TYR A 27 -27.95 -3.09 -55.01
N ALA A 28 -29.25 -3.22 -54.73
CA ALA A 28 -29.84 -2.70 -53.49
C ALA A 28 -29.28 -3.41 -52.25
N GLY A 29 -29.09 -4.73 -52.30
CA GLY A 29 -28.48 -5.49 -51.22
C GLY A 29 -27.01 -5.11 -50.99
N ALA A 30 -26.21 -5.06 -52.06
CA ALA A 30 -24.81 -4.63 -52.00
C ALA A 30 -24.68 -3.22 -51.41
N LYS A 31 -25.56 -2.30 -51.81
CA LYS A 31 -25.59 -0.94 -51.25
C LYS A 31 -25.87 -0.95 -49.75
N GLN A 32 -26.82 -1.75 -49.27
CA GLN A 32 -27.11 -1.84 -47.83
C GLN A 32 -25.90 -2.34 -47.03
N TRP A 33 -25.22 -3.39 -47.50
CA TRP A 33 -23.98 -3.88 -46.87
C TRP A 33 -22.90 -2.80 -46.87
N TYR A 34 -22.69 -2.14 -48.00
CA TYR A 34 -21.71 -1.06 -48.13
C TYR A 34 -22.00 0.11 -47.18
N ASP A 35 -23.24 0.60 -47.14
CA ASP A 35 -23.68 1.71 -46.27
C ASP A 35 -23.50 1.38 -44.77
N THR A 36 -23.43 0.10 -44.43
CA THR A 36 -23.17 -0.37 -43.07
C THR A 36 -21.69 -0.57 -42.75
N GLY A 37 -20.80 -0.29 -43.70
CA GLY A 37 -19.34 -0.40 -43.58
C GLY A 37 -18.76 -1.75 -43.97
N VAL A 38 -19.58 -2.69 -44.45
CA VAL A 38 -19.12 -3.98 -44.99
C VAL A 38 -18.85 -3.81 -46.48
N THR A 39 -17.62 -3.44 -46.82
CA THR A 39 -17.23 -3.07 -48.19
C THR A 39 -16.74 -4.24 -49.04
N ALA A 40 -16.39 -5.37 -48.41
CA ALA A 40 -15.92 -6.58 -49.08
C ALA A 40 -17.11 -7.54 -49.37
N PRO A 41 -17.38 -7.89 -50.64
CA PRO A 41 -18.45 -8.81 -51.01
C PRO A 41 -18.37 -10.17 -50.34
N SER A 42 -17.16 -10.73 -50.21
CA SER A 42 -16.94 -12.03 -49.55
C SER A 42 -17.29 -12.01 -48.06
N LEU A 43 -17.05 -10.87 -47.39
CA LEU A 43 -17.42 -10.68 -45.99
C LEU A 43 -18.94 -10.55 -45.85
N ALA A 44 -19.59 -9.76 -46.71
CA ALA A 44 -21.05 -9.66 -46.74
C ALA A 44 -21.72 -11.02 -47.01
N PHE A 45 -21.18 -11.79 -47.97
CA PHE A 45 -21.64 -13.15 -48.26
C PHE A 45 -21.53 -14.06 -47.03
N ALA A 46 -20.42 -13.99 -46.29
CA ALA A 46 -20.25 -14.79 -45.08
C ALA A 46 -21.26 -14.40 -43.98
N TRP A 47 -21.53 -13.10 -43.80
CA TRP A 47 -22.55 -12.63 -42.85
C TRP A 47 -23.96 -13.05 -43.24
N GLU A 48 -24.33 -12.88 -44.51
CA GLU A 48 -25.63 -13.31 -45.03
C GLU A 48 -25.77 -14.84 -44.91
N GLY A 49 -24.69 -15.59 -45.18
CA GLY A 49 -24.66 -17.05 -45.07
C GLY A 49 -24.91 -17.58 -43.65
N ILE A 50 -24.60 -16.79 -42.61
CA ILE A 50 -24.96 -17.12 -41.23
C ILE A 50 -26.31 -16.53 -40.78
N GLY A 51 -27.04 -15.87 -41.69
CA GLY A 51 -28.38 -15.33 -41.48
C GLY A 51 -28.42 -13.91 -40.91
N PHE A 52 -27.32 -13.16 -40.97
CA PHE A 52 -27.26 -11.80 -40.41
C PHE A 52 -27.61 -10.75 -41.45
N SER A 53 -28.37 -9.74 -41.04
CA SER A 53 -28.59 -8.55 -41.85
C SER A 53 -27.38 -7.60 -41.84
N PRO A 54 -27.28 -6.67 -42.80
CA PRO A 54 -26.26 -5.61 -42.79
C PRO A 54 -26.17 -4.86 -41.45
N GLN A 55 -27.30 -4.55 -40.83
CA GLN A 55 -27.34 -3.83 -39.55
C GLN A 55 -26.84 -4.70 -38.39
N GLN A 56 -27.17 -5.99 -38.38
CA GLN A 56 -26.65 -6.93 -37.38
C GLN A 56 -25.13 -7.07 -37.54
N ALA A 57 -24.63 -7.31 -38.76
CA ALA A 57 -23.21 -7.40 -39.02
C ALA A 57 -22.45 -6.13 -38.60
N ARG A 58 -23.00 -4.94 -38.88
CA ARG A 58 -22.44 -3.68 -38.37
C ARG A 58 -22.41 -3.61 -36.86
N ALA A 59 -23.48 -4.05 -36.18
CA ALA A 59 -23.52 -4.07 -34.72
C ALA A 59 -22.41 -4.96 -34.14
N TRP A 60 -22.01 -6.02 -34.83
CA TRP A 60 -20.92 -6.92 -34.45
C TRP A 60 -19.55 -6.50 -34.98
N SER A 61 -19.50 -5.59 -35.96
CA SER A 61 -18.26 -5.00 -36.45
C SER A 61 -17.50 -4.31 -35.32
N GLY A 62 -16.18 -4.51 -35.30
CA GLY A 62 -15.29 -3.98 -34.26
C GLY A 62 -15.29 -4.75 -32.94
N THR A 63 -15.99 -5.88 -32.83
CA THR A 63 -15.86 -6.78 -31.65
C THR A 63 -14.53 -7.54 -31.61
N GLY A 64 -13.83 -7.64 -32.76
CA GLY A 64 -12.63 -8.45 -32.90
C GLY A 64 -12.89 -9.96 -33.04
N CYS A 65 -14.16 -10.37 -33.07
CA CYS A 65 -14.56 -11.77 -33.14
C CYS A 65 -14.69 -12.28 -34.59
N GLY A 66 -14.38 -13.57 -34.79
CA GLY A 66 -14.65 -14.26 -36.04
C GLY A 66 -16.15 -14.54 -36.24
N ILE A 67 -16.59 -14.63 -37.49
CA ILE A 67 -18.00 -14.82 -37.87
C ILE A 67 -18.62 -16.05 -37.23
N GLU A 68 -17.89 -17.18 -37.16
CA GLU A 68 -18.37 -18.41 -36.50
C GLU A 68 -18.62 -18.24 -35.01
N ALA A 69 -17.72 -17.53 -34.31
CA ALA A 69 -17.89 -17.20 -32.90
C ALA A 69 -19.08 -16.26 -32.71
N ILE A 70 -19.28 -15.30 -33.62
CA ILE A 70 -20.39 -14.36 -33.58
C ILE A 70 -21.72 -15.07 -33.80
N LYS A 71 -21.81 -15.98 -34.76
CA LYS A 71 -22.99 -16.82 -34.96
C LYS A 71 -23.31 -17.59 -33.68
N SER A 72 -22.31 -18.29 -33.16
CA SER A 72 -22.45 -19.08 -31.94
C SER A 72 -22.89 -18.24 -30.74
N MET A 73 -22.38 -17.01 -30.60
CA MET A 73 -22.80 -16.05 -29.57
C MET A 73 -24.22 -15.53 -29.76
N ALA A 74 -24.62 -15.22 -31.00
CA ALA A 74 -25.96 -14.75 -31.28
C ALA A 74 -27.00 -15.87 -31.08
N ASP A 75 -26.69 -17.11 -31.46
CA ASP A 75 -27.56 -18.27 -31.30
C ASP A 75 -27.89 -18.56 -29.81
N ILE A 76 -27.01 -18.16 -28.90
CA ILE A 76 -27.20 -18.26 -27.43
C ILE A 76 -27.64 -16.93 -26.79
N GLY A 77 -28.06 -15.97 -27.61
CA GLY A 77 -28.63 -14.70 -27.17
C GLY A 77 -27.64 -13.73 -26.52
N ILE A 78 -26.35 -13.79 -26.87
CA ILE A 78 -25.38 -12.74 -26.53
C ILE A 78 -25.45 -11.67 -27.62
N SER A 79 -25.66 -10.42 -27.22
CA SER A 79 -25.65 -9.30 -28.17
C SER A 79 -24.24 -8.80 -28.47
N ALA A 80 -24.06 -8.08 -29.58
CA ALA A 80 -22.78 -7.46 -29.89
C ALA A 80 -22.33 -6.44 -28.82
N ALA A 81 -23.27 -5.75 -28.18
CA ALA A 81 -22.97 -4.81 -27.10
C ALA A 81 -22.46 -5.54 -25.85
N GLU A 82 -23.06 -6.68 -25.53
CA GLU A 82 -22.61 -7.55 -24.44
C GLU A 82 -21.24 -8.16 -24.75
N ALA A 83 -21.03 -8.71 -25.95
CA ALA A 83 -19.75 -9.28 -26.38
C ALA A 83 -18.58 -8.30 -26.24
N ARG A 84 -18.79 -7.00 -26.51
CA ARG A 84 -17.76 -5.97 -26.31
C ARG A 84 -17.31 -5.82 -24.85
N LYS A 85 -18.18 -6.09 -23.89
CA LYS A 85 -17.82 -6.03 -22.46
C LYS A 85 -16.83 -7.12 -22.07
N TRP A 86 -16.73 -8.19 -22.84
CA TRP A 86 -15.80 -9.31 -22.61
C TRP A 86 -14.39 -9.07 -23.17
N GLY A 87 -14.05 -7.83 -23.52
CA GLY A 87 -12.67 -7.43 -23.82
C GLY A 87 -12.04 -8.12 -25.04
N GLY A 88 -12.85 -8.60 -25.99
CA GLY A 88 -12.38 -9.34 -27.16
C GLY A 88 -12.22 -10.85 -26.93
N ASN A 89 -12.61 -11.38 -25.77
CA ASN A 89 -12.76 -12.82 -25.62
C ASN A 89 -13.98 -13.29 -26.43
N CYS A 90 -13.72 -13.96 -27.55
CA CYS A 90 -14.74 -14.41 -28.49
C CYS A 90 -15.10 -15.88 -28.31
N ASN A 91 -14.81 -16.49 -27.15
CA ASN A 91 -15.19 -17.87 -26.85
C ASN A 91 -16.63 -17.90 -26.28
N PRO A 92 -17.64 -18.41 -27.03
CA PRO A 92 -19.04 -18.39 -26.59
C PRO A 92 -19.26 -19.22 -25.32
N GLN A 93 -18.58 -20.37 -25.20
CA GLN A 93 -18.72 -21.25 -24.03
C GLN A 93 -18.15 -20.61 -22.77
N TYR A 94 -17.00 -19.93 -22.90
CA TYR A 94 -16.43 -19.16 -21.80
C TYR A 94 -17.40 -18.08 -21.30
N ILE A 95 -17.94 -17.27 -22.22
CA ILE A 95 -18.90 -16.22 -21.88
C ILE A 95 -20.14 -16.81 -21.22
N LEU A 96 -20.69 -17.90 -21.77
CA LEU A 96 -21.88 -18.54 -21.21
C LEU A 96 -21.72 -18.96 -19.76
N VAL A 97 -20.60 -19.60 -19.42
CA VAL A 97 -20.41 -20.14 -18.07
C VAL A 97 -20.34 -18.99 -17.06
N TRP A 98 -19.58 -17.94 -17.36
CA TRP A 98 -19.47 -16.77 -16.47
C TRP A 98 -20.76 -15.92 -16.43
N ARG A 99 -21.45 -15.77 -17.57
CA ARG A 99 -22.76 -15.11 -17.66
C ARG A 99 -23.81 -15.85 -16.83
N LYS A 100 -23.83 -17.18 -16.87
CA LYS A 100 -24.80 -18.02 -16.14
C LYS A 100 -24.69 -17.83 -14.63
N VAL A 101 -23.46 -17.67 -14.13
CA VAL A 101 -23.24 -17.40 -12.71
C VAL A 101 -23.42 -15.92 -12.36
N GLY A 102 -23.66 -15.03 -13.31
CA GLY A 102 -24.03 -13.63 -13.05
C GLY A 102 -22.88 -12.75 -12.55
N ILE A 103 -21.63 -13.12 -12.84
CA ILE A 103 -20.47 -12.24 -12.61
C ILE A 103 -20.36 -11.24 -13.76
N ASP A 104 -20.14 -9.97 -13.45
CA ASP A 104 -19.97 -8.93 -14.47
C ASP A 104 -18.71 -9.21 -15.30
N PRO A 105 -18.75 -9.07 -16.65
CA PRO A 105 -17.61 -9.32 -17.52
C PRO A 105 -16.32 -8.59 -17.08
N SER A 106 -16.44 -7.38 -16.51
CA SER A 106 -15.29 -6.59 -16.06
C SER A 106 -14.56 -7.16 -14.84
N GLU A 107 -15.20 -8.08 -14.10
CA GLU A 107 -14.60 -8.73 -12.92
C GLU A 107 -13.99 -10.09 -13.23
N VAL A 108 -14.41 -10.72 -14.34
CA VAL A 108 -14.08 -12.12 -14.66
C VAL A 108 -12.57 -12.37 -14.72
N ASP A 109 -11.80 -11.45 -15.32
CA ASP A 109 -10.35 -11.60 -15.43
C ASP A 109 -9.68 -11.70 -14.06
N GLY A 110 -10.17 -10.94 -13.07
CA GLY A 110 -9.67 -11.02 -11.70
C GLY A 110 -9.92 -12.40 -11.07
N TRP A 111 -11.12 -12.97 -11.27
CA TRP A 111 -11.46 -14.30 -10.78
C TRP A 111 -10.66 -15.41 -11.46
N VAL A 112 -10.45 -15.30 -12.78
CA VAL A 112 -9.65 -16.24 -13.56
C VAL A 112 -8.17 -16.20 -13.14
N GLN A 113 -7.60 -15.00 -12.99
CA GLN A 113 -6.21 -14.83 -12.52
C GLN A 113 -6.03 -15.38 -11.09
N ALA A 114 -7.03 -15.21 -10.24
CA ALA A 114 -7.09 -15.80 -8.90
C ALA A 114 -7.41 -17.30 -8.90
N LYS A 115 -7.55 -17.93 -10.09
CA LYS A 115 -7.79 -19.37 -10.31
C LYS A 115 -9.08 -19.90 -9.70
N PHE A 116 -10.09 -19.05 -9.56
CA PHE A 116 -11.42 -19.48 -9.15
C PHE A 116 -12.19 -20.03 -10.35
N SER A 117 -12.89 -21.16 -10.15
CA SER A 117 -13.91 -21.60 -11.09
C SER A 117 -15.12 -20.65 -11.03
N PRO A 118 -15.96 -20.58 -12.08
CA PRO A 118 -17.15 -19.73 -12.11
C PRO A 118 -18.10 -19.94 -10.91
N ASP A 119 -18.37 -21.19 -10.53
CA ASP A 119 -19.23 -21.49 -9.38
C ASP A 119 -18.61 -21.04 -8.05
N SER A 120 -17.30 -21.24 -7.88
CA SER A 120 -16.59 -20.80 -6.68
C SER A 120 -16.54 -19.28 -6.62
N ALA A 121 -16.20 -18.61 -7.73
CA ALA A 121 -16.22 -17.15 -7.85
C ALA A 121 -17.58 -16.57 -7.48
N LYS A 122 -18.67 -17.15 -7.99
CA LYS A 122 -20.04 -16.75 -7.64
C LYS A 122 -20.32 -16.90 -6.15
N ALA A 123 -19.93 -18.02 -5.56
CA ALA A 123 -20.16 -18.25 -4.14
C ALA A 123 -19.44 -17.21 -3.27
N TRP A 124 -18.21 -16.81 -3.63
CA TRP A 124 -17.49 -15.73 -2.94
C TRP A 124 -18.06 -14.33 -3.23
N HIS A 125 -18.43 -14.07 -4.48
CA HIS A 125 -19.04 -12.82 -4.92
C HIS A 125 -20.38 -12.56 -4.20
N ASP A 126 -21.20 -13.60 -4.01
CA ASP A 126 -22.47 -13.51 -3.27
C ASP A 126 -22.28 -13.15 -1.80
N LEU A 127 -21.13 -13.50 -1.21
CA LEU A 127 -20.75 -13.07 0.13
C LEU A 127 -20.12 -11.66 0.13
N GLY A 128 -20.12 -10.97 -1.01
CA GLY A 128 -19.61 -9.62 -1.18
C GLY A 128 -18.09 -9.54 -1.31
N PHE A 129 -17.39 -10.63 -1.65
CA PHE A 129 -15.95 -10.61 -1.88
C PHE A 129 -15.62 -10.33 -3.35
N SER A 130 -14.56 -9.54 -3.57
CA SER A 130 -13.89 -9.49 -4.88
C SER A 130 -12.95 -10.67 -5.04
N ALA A 131 -12.48 -10.92 -6.27
CA ALA A 131 -11.50 -11.97 -6.56
C ALA A 131 -10.25 -11.88 -5.67
N MET A 132 -9.71 -10.67 -5.47
CA MET A 132 -8.54 -10.46 -4.62
C MET A 132 -8.85 -10.75 -3.15
N GLY A 133 -10.01 -10.32 -2.64
CA GLY A 133 -10.41 -10.60 -1.26
C GLY A 133 -10.61 -12.09 -1.01
N ALA A 134 -11.25 -12.80 -1.95
CA ALA A 134 -11.42 -14.25 -1.89
C ALA A 134 -10.06 -14.97 -1.92
N LEU A 135 -9.16 -14.56 -2.82
CA LEU A 135 -7.80 -15.11 -2.91
C LEU A 135 -7.02 -14.91 -1.61
N SER A 136 -7.10 -13.72 -0.99
CA SER A 136 -6.44 -13.47 0.29
C SER A 136 -6.96 -14.41 1.39
N CYS A 137 -8.28 -14.64 1.45
CA CYS A 137 -8.85 -15.59 2.39
C CYS A 137 -8.40 -17.03 2.10
N THR A 138 -8.48 -17.51 0.86
CA THR A 138 -8.12 -18.90 0.53
C THR A 138 -6.62 -19.17 0.70
N SER A 139 -5.75 -18.20 0.39
CA SER A 139 -4.31 -18.28 0.65
C SER A 139 -3.98 -18.43 2.13
N ASN A 140 -4.84 -17.88 3.00
CA ASN A 140 -4.76 -18.00 4.46
C ASN A 140 -5.55 -19.20 5.03
N SER A 141 -5.91 -20.16 4.16
CA SER A 141 -6.59 -21.42 4.49
C SER A 141 -8.03 -21.25 5.01
N TYR A 142 -8.70 -20.15 4.68
CA TYR A 142 -10.14 -20.03 4.92
C TYR A 142 -10.94 -20.65 3.77
N THR A 143 -11.92 -21.47 4.12
CA THR A 143 -12.91 -21.99 3.17
C THR A 143 -14.11 -21.05 3.10
N LEU A 144 -14.96 -21.24 2.08
CA LEU A 144 -16.22 -20.52 1.97
C LEU A 144 -17.11 -20.73 3.21
N ASP A 145 -17.13 -21.95 3.77
CA ASP A 145 -17.93 -22.26 4.95
C ASP A 145 -17.41 -21.57 6.21
N ASP A 146 -16.09 -21.43 6.35
CA ASP A 146 -15.50 -20.64 7.44
C ASP A 146 -16.00 -19.18 7.41
N ILE A 147 -16.10 -18.60 6.19
CA ILE A 147 -16.58 -17.23 6.00
C ILE A 147 -18.08 -17.12 6.26
N LYS A 148 -18.88 -18.10 5.85
CA LYS A 148 -20.32 -18.14 6.16
C LYS A 148 -20.57 -18.20 7.67
N VAL A 149 -19.85 -19.05 8.39
CA VAL A 149 -19.94 -19.12 9.87
C VAL A 149 -19.64 -17.77 10.51
N LEU A 150 -18.64 -17.04 10.01
CA LEU A 150 -18.34 -15.68 10.48
C LEU A 150 -19.47 -14.70 10.19
N LEU A 151 -20.05 -14.71 8.99
CA LEU A 151 -21.17 -13.86 8.63
C LEU A 151 -22.42 -14.17 9.47
N ASP A 152 -22.71 -15.45 9.70
CA ASP A 152 -23.84 -15.91 10.52
C ASP A 152 -23.69 -15.49 11.99
N SER A 153 -22.46 -15.32 12.48
CA SER A 153 -22.17 -14.73 13.79
C SER A 153 -22.43 -13.22 13.88
N LYS A 154 -22.98 -12.61 12.81
CA LYS A 154 -23.21 -11.16 12.64
C LYS A 154 -21.94 -10.32 12.62
N ALA A 155 -20.81 -10.92 12.26
CA ALA A 155 -19.59 -10.17 12.07
C ALA A 155 -19.70 -9.24 10.86
N VAL A 156 -19.08 -8.07 10.95
CA VAL A 156 -19.07 -7.09 9.86
C VAL A 156 -18.17 -7.60 8.73
N LEU A 157 -18.67 -7.60 7.49
CA LEU A 157 -17.94 -8.12 6.33
C LEU A 157 -16.55 -7.47 6.14
N SER A 158 -16.40 -6.18 6.44
CA SER A 158 -15.11 -5.49 6.41
C SER A 158 -14.10 -6.10 7.37
N ASP A 159 -14.53 -6.46 8.58
CA ASP A 159 -13.66 -7.05 9.60
C ASP A 159 -13.24 -8.47 9.21
N ILE A 160 -14.17 -9.24 8.65
CA ILE A 160 -13.88 -10.58 8.10
C ILE A 160 -12.80 -10.49 7.01
N LYS A 161 -12.96 -9.56 6.06
CA LYS A 161 -11.98 -9.31 4.99
C LYS A 161 -10.62 -8.93 5.55
N SER A 162 -10.57 -8.01 6.51
CA SER A 162 -9.33 -7.59 7.16
C SER A 162 -8.64 -8.73 7.90
N VAL A 163 -9.40 -9.58 8.59
CA VAL A 163 -8.87 -10.75 9.31
C VAL A 163 -8.31 -11.78 8.34
N CYS A 164 -9.08 -12.22 7.35
CA CYS A 164 -8.62 -13.27 6.44
C CYS A 164 -7.46 -12.82 5.54
N ALA A 165 -7.31 -11.51 5.28
CA ALA A 165 -6.20 -10.96 4.52
C ALA A 165 -4.88 -10.95 5.29
N ARG A 166 -4.92 -11.00 6.63
CA ARG A 166 -3.75 -10.78 7.50
C ARG A 166 -3.41 -11.95 8.41
N LEU A 167 -4.40 -12.73 8.80
CA LEU A 167 -4.25 -13.82 9.75
C LEU A 167 -4.60 -15.13 9.08
N SER A 168 -3.67 -16.08 9.06
CA SER A 168 -3.99 -17.46 8.71
C SER A 168 -5.05 -18.05 9.66
N LYS A 169 -5.76 -19.10 9.24
CA LYS A 169 -6.75 -19.78 10.08
C LYS A 169 -6.17 -20.23 11.43
N THR A 170 -4.92 -20.71 11.45
CA THR A 170 -4.23 -21.14 12.67
C THR A 170 -3.87 -19.96 13.57
N GLU A 171 -3.46 -18.83 13.01
CA GLU A 171 -3.21 -17.62 13.78
C GLU A 171 -4.50 -17.07 14.36
N LYS A 172 -5.56 -16.92 13.57
CA LYS A 172 -6.88 -16.44 14.03
C LYS A 172 -7.39 -17.23 15.24
N ALA A 173 -7.21 -18.55 15.26
CA ALA A 173 -7.57 -19.39 16.42
C ALA A 173 -6.83 -18.99 17.71
N LYS A 174 -5.57 -18.52 17.63
CA LYS A 174 -4.85 -17.97 18.79
C LYS A 174 -5.54 -16.70 19.32
N TRP A 175 -5.99 -15.83 18.41
CA TRP A 175 -6.66 -14.58 18.75
C TRP A 175 -8.06 -14.77 19.33
N GLU A 176 -8.83 -15.73 18.82
CA GLU A 176 -10.22 -16.02 19.22
C GLU A 176 -10.40 -16.28 20.72
N SER A 177 -9.37 -16.80 21.39
CA SER A 177 -9.41 -17.00 22.84
C SER A 177 -9.44 -15.71 23.68
N LYS A 178 -9.11 -14.55 23.08
CA LYS A 178 -8.86 -13.29 23.81
C LYS A 178 -9.57 -12.06 23.25
N TYR A 179 -9.98 -12.10 21.99
CA TYR A 179 -10.51 -10.94 21.28
C TYR A 179 -11.72 -11.34 20.45
N ASP A 180 -12.67 -10.42 20.27
CA ASP A 180 -13.68 -10.56 19.23
C ASP A 180 -13.10 -10.21 17.84
N LEU A 181 -13.87 -10.49 16.78
CA LEU A 181 -13.40 -10.31 15.41
C LEU A 181 -13.09 -8.85 15.06
N ALA A 182 -13.90 -7.90 15.53
CA ALA A 182 -13.68 -6.47 15.26
C ALA A 182 -12.36 -6.00 15.89
N LYS A 183 -12.09 -6.42 17.13
CA LYS A 183 -10.83 -6.15 17.82
C LYS A 183 -9.67 -6.86 17.12
N MET A 184 -9.84 -8.10 16.63
CA MET A 184 -8.82 -8.77 15.82
C MET A 184 -8.49 -7.99 14.55
N ALA A 185 -9.50 -7.59 13.77
CA ALA A 185 -9.32 -6.84 12.52
C ALA A 185 -8.55 -5.54 12.75
N SER A 186 -8.90 -4.82 13.82
CA SER A 186 -8.23 -3.56 14.21
C SER A 186 -6.81 -3.75 14.71
N LEU A 187 -6.50 -4.88 15.35
CA LEU A 187 -5.20 -5.13 15.97
C LEU A 187 -4.21 -5.79 15.04
N SER A 188 -4.66 -6.72 14.20
CA SER A 188 -3.83 -7.41 13.20
C SER A 188 -3.31 -6.48 12.11
N GLU A 189 -3.88 -5.27 11.99
CA GLU A 189 -3.33 -4.19 11.16
C GLU A 189 -1.95 -3.72 11.61
N TYR A 190 -1.69 -3.75 12.92
CA TYR A 190 -0.51 -3.13 13.52
C TYR A 190 0.45 -4.15 14.14
N PHE A 191 -0.06 -5.33 14.52
CA PHE A 191 0.69 -6.27 15.33
C PHE A 191 0.40 -7.74 15.00
N SER A 192 1.42 -8.58 15.21
CA SER A 192 1.21 -10.02 15.35
C SER A 192 0.63 -10.39 16.73
N PHE A 193 0.14 -11.62 16.88
CA PHE A 193 -0.39 -12.11 18.15
C PHE A 193 0.68 -12.11 19.26
N GLU A 194 1.89 -12.51 18.90
CA GLU A 194 3.05 -12.60 19.78
C GLU A 194 3.47 -11.20 20.27
N GLU A 195 3.46 -10.20 19.39
CA GLU A 195 3.76 -8.80 19.74
C GLU A 195 2.76 -8.24 20.75
N ILE A 196 1.45 -8.45 20.52
CA ILE A 196 0.42 -8.00 21.46
C ILE A 196 0.54 -8.71 22.81
N THR A 197 0.84 -10.01 22.79
CA THR A 197 1.05 -10.77 24.02
C THR A 197 2.26 -10.24 24.80
N ALA A 198 3.36 -9.89 24.11
CA ALA A 198 4.54 -9.29 24.72
C ALA A 198 4.24 -7.90 25.30
N LEU A 199 3.51 -7.04 24.57
CA LEU A 199 3.09 -5.71 25.04
C LEU A 199 2.23 -5.81 26.30
N LYS A 200 1.23 -6.70 26.30
CA LYS A 200 0.38 -6.93 27.48
C LYS A 200 1.15 -7.49 28.66
N LYS A 201 2.05 -8.46 28.44
CA LYS A 201 2.89 -9.03 29.51
C LYS A 201 3.82 -7.98 30.13
N ALA A 202 4.24 -6.99 29.34
CA ALA A 202 5.01 -5.86 29.83
C ALA A 202 4.16 -4.74 30.47
N GLY A 203 2.83 -4.92 30.53
CA GLY A 203 1.91 -3.97 31.17
C GLY A 203 1.52 -2.76 30.32
N PHE A 204 1.78 -2.80 29.01
CA PHE A 204 1.55 -1.65 28.13
C PHE A 204 0.13 -1.58 27.57
N SER A 205 -0.34 -0.34 27.37
CA SER A 205 -1.56 -0.07 26.63
C SER A 205 -1.36 -0.35 25.13
N ILE A 206 -2.29 -1.09 24.55
CA ILE A 206 -2.26 -1.40 23.11
C ILE A 206 -2.53 -0.15 22.26
N ASP A 207 -3.34 0.79 22.74
CA ASP A 207 -3.61 2.02 22.00
C ASP A 207 -2.39 2.94 21.97
N GLU A 208 -1.58 2.95 23.03
CA GLU A 208 -0.29 3.64 23.03
C GLU A 208 0.67 3.00 22.03
N ALA A 209 0.79 1.67 22.04
CA ALA A 209 1.61 0.96 21.07
C ALA A 209 1.17 1.21 19.61
N LYS A 210 -0.15 1.33 19.36
CA LYS A 210 -0.67 1.66 18.02
C LYS A 210 -0.16 3.02 17.55
N ASN A 211 -0.09 4.01 18.43
CA ASN A 211 0.46 5.32 18.08
C ASN A 211 1.91 5.17 17.63
N PHE A 212 2.74 4.42 18.36
CA PHE A 212 4.13 4.15 17.95
C PHE A 212 4.20 3.50 16.55
N ARG A 213 3.37 2.50 16.25
CA ARG A 213 3.35 1.88 14.91
C ARG A 213 3.00 2.90 13.81
N ARG A 214 2.06 3.81 14.07
CA ARG A 214 1.68 4.87 13.11
C ARG A 214 2.80 5.85 12.83
N GLU A 215 3.67 6.09 13.80
CA GLU A 215 4.89 6.90 13.65
C GLU A 215 6.07 6.09 13.08
N GLY A 216 5.79 4.91 12.52
CA GLY A 216 6.75 4.08 11.81
C GLY A 216 7.73 3.34 12.72
N PHE A 217 7.44 3.19 14.01
CA PHE A 217 8.25 2.34 14.90
C PHE A 217 7.92 0.87 14.67
N SER A 218 8.96 0.01 14.70
CA SER A 218 8.76 -1.43 14.73
C SER A 218 8.19 -1.87 16.10
N ALA A 219 7.64 -3.08 16.24
CA ALA A 219 7.17 -3.55 17.54
C ALA A 219 8.32 -3.73 18.53
N GLU A 220 9.48 -4.17 18.06
CA GLU A 220 10.67 -4.31 18.89
C GLU A 220 11.15 -2.94 19.40
N GLU A 221 11.17 -1.93 18.53
CA GLU A 221 11.47 -0.55 18.91
C GLU A 221 10.43 -0.03 19.90
N THR A 222 9.14 -0.22 19.61
CA THR A 222 8.02 0.18 20.47
C THR A 222 8.19 -0.42 21.87
N LEU A 223 8.43 -1.73 21.97
CA LEU A 223 8.67 -2.40 23.26
C LEU A 223 9.87 -1.82 24.00
N THR A 224 10.96 -1.53 23.28
CA THR A 224 12.16 -0.92 23.87
C THR A 224 11.87 0.48 24.42
N TRP A 225 11.23 1.34 23.64
CA TRP A 225 10.88 2.71 24.04
C TRP A 225 9.87 2.74 25.19
N MET A 226 8.85 1.88 25.15
CA MET A 226 7.84 1.80 26.20
C MET A 226 8.42 1.25 27.51
N LYS A 227 9.29 0.22 27.47
CA LYS A 227 10.00 -0.30 28.66
C LYS A 227 10.92 0.73 29.29
N ALA A 228 11.50 1.57 28.45
CA ALA A 228 12.29 2.71 28.85
C ALA A 228 11.46 3.85 29.45
N GLY A 229 10.13 3.78 29.32
CA GLY A 229 9.18 4.76 29.83
C GLY A 229 9.09 6.04 28.99
N PHE A 230 9.60 6.03 27.75
CA PHE A 230 9.46 7.17 26.84
C PHE A 230 8.07 7.19 26.23
N THR A 231 7.53 8.39 26.13
CA THR A 231 6.36 8.70 25.31
C THR A 231 6.73 8.67 23.83
N ILE A 232 5.71 8.64 22.98
CA ILE A 232 5.90 8.63 21.54
C ILE A 232 6.60 9.88 21.00
N ASN A 233 6.30 11.06 21.55
CA ASN A 233 6.92 12.32 21.10
C ASN A 233 8.42 12.30 21.40
N GLU A 234 8.79 11.87 22.60
CA GLU A 234 10.20 11.73 22.96
C GLU A 234 10.91 10.71 22.07
N ALA A 235 10.29 9.56 21.80
CA ALA A 235 10.87 8.55 20.91
C ALA A 235 11.06 9.08 19.48
N LYS A 236 10.12 9.89 18.97
CA LYS A 236 10.24 10.54 17.64
C LYS A 236 11.43 11.49 17.59
N ASP A 237 11.54 12.34 18.60
CA ASP A 237 12.62 13.30 18.75
C ASP A 237 13.98 12.60 18.69
N TYR A 238 14.13 11.48 19.41
CA TYR A 238 15.34 10.65 19.34
C TYR A 238 15.52 9.93 17.98
N LYS A 239 14.44 9.49 17.34
CA LYS A 239 14.51 8.77 16.06
C LYS A 239 14.98 9.66 14.91
N VAL A 240 14.62 10.95 14.90
CA VAL A 240 15.14 11.94 13.94
C VAL A 240 16.68 11.98 13.94
N PHE A 241 17.26 11.68 15.10
CA PHE A 241 18.69 11.66 15.35
C PHE A 241 19.35 10.28 15.20
N GLY A 242 18.64 9.31 14.65
CA GLY A 242 19.15 7.95 14.44
C GLY A 242 19.40 7.18 15.75
N LEU A 243 18.82 7.62 16.87
CA LEU A 243 18.93 6.93 18.15
C LEU A 243 17.83 5.89 18.31
N SER A 244 18.23 4.70 18.78
CA SER A 244 17.29 3.69 19.26
C SER A 244 17.04 3.84 20.76
N GLY A 245 15.87 3.38 21.23
CA GLY A 245 15.49 3.50 22.65
C GLY A 245 16.46 2.81 23.59
N ALA A 246 17.08 1.71 23.15
CA ALA A 246 18.08 1.00 23.93
C ALA A 246 19.33 1.85 24.17
N VAL A 247 19.74 2.67 23.19
CA VAL A 247 20.90 3.57 23.31
C VAL A 247 20.56 4.74 24.24
N ALA A 248 19.36 5.32 24.14
CA ALA A 248 18.92 6.39 25.02
C ALA A 248 18.90 5.95 26.50
N VAL A 249 18.32 4.77 26.78
CA VAL A 249 18.31 4.17 28.13
C VAL A 249 19.71 3.86 28.63
N LYS A 250 20.51 3.15 27.82
CA LYS A 250 21.86 2.72 28.23
C LYS A 250 22.76 3.91 28.57
N ARG A 251 22.52 5.07 27.96
CA ARG A 251 23.29 6.30 28.18
C ARG A 251 22.72 7.19 29.29
N GLY A 252 21.64 6.75 29.95
CA GLY A 252 21.12 7.36 31.17
C GLY A 252 20.53 8.75 30.97
N CYS A 253 19.93 9.01 29.81
CA CYS A 253 19.12 10.20 29.62
C CYS A 253 17.75 10.04 30.29
N PRO A 254 17.33 11.01 31.13
CA PRO A 254 15.97 11.04 31.63
C PRO A 254 14.98 11.31 30.48
N LYS A 255 13.70 11.18 30.79
CA LYS A 255 12.59 11.49 29.88
C LYS A 255 12.69 12.94 29.39
N GLY A 256 12.63 13.13 28.08
CA GLY A 256 12.86 14.39 27.38
C GLY A 256 14.33 14.78 27.25
N TYR A 257 14.73 15.29 26.08
CA TYR A 257 15.94 16.10 25.96
C TYR A 257 15.53 17.53 25.62
N GLY A 258 16.13 18.50 26.30
CA GLY A 258 15.91 19.90 25.99
C GLY A 258 16.75 20.30 24.77
N ASN A 259 16.25 21.23 23.97
CA ASN A 259 17.18 22.01 23.14
C ASN A 259 18.10 22.79 24.10
N ILE A 260 19.40 22.87 23.83
CA ILE A 260 20.35 23.67 24.62
C ILE A 260 19.89 25.11 24.80
N TYR A 261 19.12 25.72 23.89
CA TYR A 261 18.54 27.05 24.11
C TYR A 261 17.61 27.11 25.32
N ALA A 262 16.87 26.04 25.61
CA ALA A 262 16.03 25.96 26.82
C ALA A 262 16.89 25.94 28.09
N LEU A 263 18.06 25.28 28.04
CA LEU A 263 19.05 25.36 29.11
C LEU A 263 19.55 26.81 29.28
N LEU A 264 19.95 27.44 28.18
CA LEU A 264 20.50 28.80 28.19
C LEU A 264 19.51 29.83 28.73
N SER A 265 18.22 29.62 28.49
CA SER A 265 17.15 30.54 28.89
C SER A 265 16.73 30.36 30.36
N ALA A 266 16.96 29.19 30.96
CA ALA A 266 16.59 28.92 32.35
C ALA A 266 17.76 29.21 33.31
N ASN A 267 18.69 28.27 33.41
CA ASN A 267 19.90 28.36 34.21
C ASN A 267 20.95 27.40 33.62
N PRO A 268 22.04 27.90 33.01
CA PRO A 268 23.04 27.05 32.38
C PRO A 268 23.78 26.14 33.36
N TYR A 269 23.68 26.38 34.67
CA TYR A 269 24.35 25.58 35.69
C TYR A 269 23.51 24.41 36.21
N GLU A 270 22.19 24.39 35.96
CA GLU A 270 21.28 23.30 36.34
C GLU A 270 21.19 22.22 35.27
N VAL A 271 22.35 21.76 34.80
CA VAL A 271 22.46 20.74 33.75
C VAL A 271 22.43 19.30 34.29
N GLU A 272 22.72 19.09 35.57
CA GLU A 272 22.99 17.75 36.12
C GLU A 272 21.87 16.75 35.81
N GLY A 273 22.24 15.61 35.23
CA GLY A 273 21.33 14.54 34.88
C GLY A 273 20.52 14.76 33.61
N LYS A 274 20.36 16.00 33.12
CA LYS A 274 19.55 16.33 31.94
C LYS A 274 20.32 16.04 30.65
N CYS A 275 19.60 15.73 29.58
CA CYS A 275 20.17 15.55 28.25
C CYS A 275 19.78 16.68 27.30
N PHE A 276 20.70 17.02 26.40
CA PHE A 276 20.53 18.12 25.44
C PHE A 276 21.09 17.73 24.08
N GLU A 277 20.48 18.29 23.03
CA GLU A 277 21.17 18.44 21.75
C GLU A 277 22.14 19.61 21.87
N PHE A 278 23.41 19.38 21.53
CA PHE A 278 24.48 20.37 21.57
C PHE A 278 25.13 20.49 20.20
N ALA A 279 25.32 21.73 19.74
CA ALA A 279 26.03 22.04 18.51
C ALA A 279 26.96 23.23 18.77
N GLY A 280 28.25 22.98 18.89
CA GLY A 280 29.21 24.03 19.26
C GLY A 280 30.61 23.80 18.70
N ASP A 281 31.38 24.87 18.66
CA ASP A 281 32.75 24.89 18.13
C ASP A 281 33.77 24.64 19.24
N THR A 282 34.88 23.98 18.89
CA THR A 282 35.97 23.72 19.82
C THR A 282 36.72 25.03 20.11
N MET A 283 36.66 25.51 21.35
CA MET A 283 37.36 26.74 21.79
C MET A 283 38.78 26.45 22.24
N GLN A 284 38.96 25.41 23.06
CA GLN A 284 40.26 25.07 23.62
C GLN A 284 40.32 23.57 23.95
N LEU A 285 41.39 22.92 23.50
CA LEU A 285 41.71 21.55 23.92
C LEU A 285 42.36 21.58 25.31
N ILE A 286 41.81 20.84 26.26
CA ILE A 286 42.40 20.65 27.59
C ILE A 286 43.27 19.39 27.57
N ASN A 287 42.74 18.29 27.02
CA ASN A 287 43.49 17.08 26.73
C ASN A 287 42.83 16.33 25.55
N ARG A 288 43.22 15.06 25.33
CA ARG A 288 42.72 14.24 24.20
C ARG A 288 41.20 14.02 24.22
N THR A 289 40.57 13.99 25.39
CA THR A 289 39.17 13.60 25.56
C THR A 289 38.31 14.70 26.18
N THR A 290 38.89 15.85 26.54
CA THR A 290 38.17 16.95 27.18
C THR A 290 38.62 18.30 26.64
N GLY A 291 37.69 19.25 26.58
CA GLY A 291 37.95 20.59 26.07
C GLY A 291 36.82 21.55 26.35
N LEU A 292 37.07 22.81 26.06
CA LEU A 292 36.09 23.88 26.14
C LEU A 292 35.47 24.09 24.77
N PHE A 293 34.15 24.19 24.74
CA PHE A 293 33.36 24.44 23.54
C PHE A 293 32.58 25.74 23.68
N THR A 294 32.31 26.41 22.57
CA THR A 294 31.40 27.56 22.56
C THR A 294 30.14 27.29 21.77
N GLN A 295 29.00 27.71 22.31
CA GLN A 295 27.75 27.80 21.58
C GLN A 295 27.03 29.09 22.01
N SER A 296 26.66 29.93 21.04
CA SER A 296 25.98 31.21 21.32
C SER A 296 26.67 32.06 22.39
N GLN A 297 28.01 32.17 22.29
CA GLN A 297 28.89 32.90 23.22
C GLN A 297 29.02 32.32 24.65
N GLN A 298 28.33 31.22 24.97
CA GLN A 298 28.53 30.52 26.24
C GLN A 298 29.62 29.45 26.09
N VAL A 299 30.39 29.28 27.17
CA VAL A 299 31.48 28.30 27.24
C VAL A 299 31.02 27.08 28.03
N PHE A 300 31.29 25.90 27.51
CA PHE A 300 30.94 24.62 28.09
C PHE A 300 32.20 23.77 28.25
N TYR A 301 32.30 23.03 29.36
CA TYR A 301 33.30 21.98 29.50
C TYR A 301 32.70 20.68 28.98
N MET A 302 33.36 20.05 28.00
CA MET A 302 32.87 18.85 27.34
C MET A 302 33.80 17.65 27.58
N ASP A 303 33.23 16.54 28.08
CA ASP A 303 33.89 15.24 28.27
C ASP A 303 33.46 14.24 27.18
N PHE A 304 34.41 13.78 26.36
CA PHE A 304 34.19 12.79 25.31
C PHE A 304 34.35 11.34 25.77
N GLY A 305 34.72 11.12 27.04
CA GLY A 305 34.96 9.81 27.64
C GLY A 305 36.19 9.14 27.05
N SER A 306 36.01 7.99 26.41
CA SER A 306 37.08 7.26 25.70
C SER A 306 37.39 7.80 24.31
N ASP A 307 36.51 8.65 23.77
CA ASP A 307 36.61 9.08 22.38
C ASP A 307 37.49 10.31 22.25
N SER A 308 38.16 10.45 21.11
CA SER A 308 39.01 11.61 20.86
C SER A 308 38.13 12.82 20.51
N LEU A 309 38.50 13.98 21.05
CA LEU A 309 37.77 15.23 20.85
C LEU A 309 37.94 15.73 19.39
N PRO A 310 36.87 16.21 18.72
CA PRO A 310 36.94 16.72 17.36
C PRO A 310 37.63 18.09 17.26
N ASN A 311 38.43 18.31 16.22
CA ASN A 311 39.26 19.52 16.12
C ASN A 311 38.47 20.81 15.81
N ILE A 312 37.30 20.72 15.18
CA ILE A 312 36.58 21.88 14.64
C ILE A 312 35.36 22.19 15.50
N GLY A 313 34.50 21.21 15.72
CA GLY A 313 33.29 21.36 16.48
C GLY A 313 32.61 20.02 16.71
N PHE A 314 31.49 20.05 17.40
CA PHE A 314 30.74 18.88 17.79
C PHE A 314 29.24 19.17 17.72
N HIS A 315 28.53 18.33 16.97
CA HIS A 315 27.08 18.25 17.00
C HIS A 315 26.68 16.87 17.53
N GLY A 316 25.87 16.84 18.57
CA GLY A 316 25.58 15.59 19.25
C GLY A 316 24.62 15.70 20.42
N ILE A 317 24.33 14.56 21.04
CA ILE A 317 23.58 14.49 22.29
C ILE A 317 24.57 14.46 23.45
N VAL A 318 24.32 15.26 24.46
CA VAL A 318 25.14 15.39 25.67
C VAL A 318 24.30 15.19 26.93
N LYS A 319 24.95 14.76 28.01
CA LYS A 319 24.38 14.70 29.36
C LYS A 319 25.06 15.73 30.25
N GLY A 320 24.28 16.50 30.98
CA GLY A 320 24.83 17.39 31.99
C GLY A 320 25.34 16.64 33.21
N MET A 321 26.54 17.01 33.64
CA MET A 321 27.27 16.42 34.76
C MET A 321 27.44 17.41 35.92
N GLY A 322 26.70 18.52 35.90
CA GLY A 322 26.76 19.60 36.89
C GLY A 322 27.64 20.76 36.43
N VAL A 323 28.43 21.31 37.34
CA VAL A 323 29.25 22.50 37.09
C VAL A 323 30.73 22.12 37.08
N TYR A 324 31.47 22.64 36.12
CA TYR A 324 32.93 22.58 36.07
C TYR A 324 33.52 23.93 36.48
N GLU A 325 34.48 23.90 37.40
CA GLU A 325 35.19 25.08 37.87
C GLU A 325 36.63 25.08 37.37
N TYR A 326 37.09 26.23 36.87
CA TYR A 326 38.49 26.40 36.46
C TYR A 326 38.99 27.80 36.78
N THR A 327 40.31 27.91 36.97
CA THR A 327 40.98 29.20 37.21
C THR A 327 41.61 29.70 35.92
N THR A 328 41.25 30.92 35.53
CA THR A 328 41.86 31.59 34.36
C THR A 328 43.32 31.92 34.61
N ARG A 329 44.08 32.29 33.56
CA ARG A 329 45.48 32.74 33.69
C ARG A 329 45.64 33.96 34.60
N LEU A 330 44.57 34.73 34.83
CA LEU A 330 44.56 35.89 35.73
C LEU A 330 44.22 35.53 37.19
N GLY A 331 44.12 34.23 37.52
CA GLY A 331 43.77 33.79 38.87
C GLY A 331 42.28 33.86 39.20
N VAL A 332 41.42 34.25 38.24
CA VAL A 332 39.97 34.35 38.46
C VAL A 332 39.32 32.98 38.28
N ALA A 333 38.61 32.51 39.30
CA ALA A 333 37.77 31.31 39.22
C ALA A 333 36.54 31.55 38.35
N LYS A 334 36.22 30.59 37.48
CA LYS A 334 35.05 30.58 36.59
C LYS A 334 34.30 29.28 36.77
N LYS A 335 32.97 29.37 36.74
CA LYS A 335 32.05 28.23 36.73
C LYS A 335 31.41 28.15 35.36
N ILE A 336 31.41 26.97 34.75
CA ILE A 336 30.77 26.70 33.46
C ILE A 336 30.03 25.36 33.51
N PRO A 337 29.08 25.11 32.61
CA PRO A 337 28.36 23.84 32.60
C PRO A 337 29.29 22.70 32.18
N HIS A 338 29.21 21.57 32.88
CA HIS A 338 29.90 20.33 32.53
C HIS A 338 28.96 19.43 31.75
N LEU A 339 29.32 19.13 30.52
CA LEU A 339 28.59 18.26 29.61
C LEU A 339 29.44 17.03 29.27
N LYS A 340 28.79 15.87 29.15
CA LYS A 340 29.40 14.62 28.70
C LYS A 340 28.78 14.20 27.38
N LYS A 341 29.61 14.00 26.38
CA LYS A 341 29.20 13.47 25.08
C LYS A 341 28.57 12.10 25.25
N LEU A 342 27.35 11.96 24.75
CA LEU A 342 26.69 10.68 24.62
C LEU A 342 26.81 10.17 23.19
N LEU A 343 26.41 10.97 22.21
CA LEU A 343 26.36 10.60 20.79
C LEU A 343 26.89 11.74 19.92
N VAL A 344 27.51 11.39 18.79
CA VAL A 344 27.77 12.31 17.67
C VAL A 344 26.65 12.19 16.64
N LEU A 345 26.07 13.32 16.23
CA LEU A 345 25.11 13.40 15.13
C LEU A 345 25.88 13.72 13.85
N ASN A 346 25.59 12.99 12.77
CA ASN A 346 26.24 13.14 11.47
C ASN A 346 25.40 13.95 10.51
#